data_AF-A0A7S2HN68-F1
#
_entry.id   AF-A0A7S2HN68-F1
#
_cell.length_a   1.000
_cell.length_b   1.000
_cell.length_c   1.000
_cell.angle_alpha   90.00
_cell.angle_beta   90.00
_cell.angle_gamma   90.00
#
_symmetry.space_group_name_H-M   'P 1'
#
loop_
_entity.id
_entity.type
_entity.pdbx_description
1 polymer ?
#
loop_
_entity_poly.entity_id
_entity_poly.type
_entity_poly.pdbx_seq_one_letter_code
_entity_poly.pdbx_strand_id
1 'polypeptide(L)'
;RQRPPAASDAGMARDKVTTRELVENLCQSLGHAQCASVVVRKLCHQNWLDDLDDLRQTDSKRLQKWGVPLKLVKEIYDALAADEAQRNSRKLSSFMNYTMRPALAKPFAILHEVQDRNFRHSNPEEWAAQRIQAKFRWMQAKKARSFAADDDPGTPRRFSVMSEDEVMRLRE
;
A
#
# COMPACT_ATOMS: atom_id res chain seq x y z
N ARG A 1 11.52 38.62 -2.26
CA ARG A 1 10.57 37.93 -3.15
C ARG A 1 9.74 36.99 -2.29
N GLN A 2 8.52 37.38 -1.94
CA GLN A 2 7.61 36.60 -1.10
C GLN A 2 6.87 35.59 -2.00
N ARG A 3 6.83 34.32 -1.60
CA ARG A 3 6.17 33.22 -2.32
C ARG A 3 4.71 33.11 -1.85
N PRO A 4 3.72 32.93 -2.73
CA PRO A 4 2.34 32.73 -2.31
C PRO A 4 2.16 31.39 -1.57
N PRO A 5 1.28 31.32 -0.55
CA PRO A 5 0.98 30.07 0.15
C PRO A 5 0.22 29.13 -0.79
N ALA A 6 0.76 27.93 -0.98
CA ALA A 6 0.13 26.88 -1.77
C ALA A 6 -1.15 26.41 -1.09
N ALA A 7 -2.26 26.41 -1.83
CA ALA A 7 -3.54 25.90 -1.41
C ALA A 7 -3.43 24.42 -1.01
N SER A 8 -3.96 24.12 0.17
CA SER A 8 -3.99 22.80 0.79
C SER A 8 -4.99 21.88 0.08
N ASP A 9 -4.52 21.11 -0.89
CA ASP A 9 -5.17 19.90 -1.40
C ASP A 9 -5.04 18.78 -0.35
N ALA A 10 -6.02 18.69 0.55
CA ALA A 10 -6.11 17.69 1.61
C ALA A 10 -6.72 16.36 1.12
N GLY A 11 -6.31 15.90 -0.06
CA GLY A 11 -6.75 14.61 -0.63
C GLY A 11 -5.71 13.54 -0.40
N MET A 12 -5.83 12.74 0.68
CA MET A 12 -5.07 11.50 0.93
C MET A 12 -3.63 11.55 0.40
N ALA A 13 -2.89 12.58 0.80
CA ALA A 13 -1.48 12.70 0.46
C ALA A 13 -0.79 11.54 1.16
N ARG A 14 -0.53 10.45 0.43
CA ARG A 14 0.40 9.42 0.88
C ARG A 14 1.64 10.17 1.35
N ASP A 15 2.04 9.93 2.61
CA ASP A 15 3.23 10.52 3.20
C ASP A 15 4.40 10.30 2.24
N LYS A 16 4.69 11.32 1.44
CA LYS A 16 5.84 11.30 0.55
C LYS A 16 7.01 11.54 1.48
N VAL A 17 7.82 10.50 1.66
CA VAL A 17 9.04 10.61 2.45
C VAL A 17 9.83 11.79 1.90
N THR A 18 10.10 12.78 2.75
CA THR A 18 10.84 13.97 2.34
C THR A 18 12.35 13.73 2.41
N THR A 19 13.14 14.51 1.66
CA THR A 19 14.61 14.43 1.77
C THR A 19 15.09 14.69 3.20
N ARG A 20 14.38 15.58 3.92
CA ARG A 20 14.64 15.87 5.33
C ARG A 20 14.52 14.63 6.20
N GLU A 21 13.38 13.94 6.14
CA GLU A 21 13.11 12.73 6.93
C GLU A 21 14.11 11.63 6.62
N LEU A 22 14.45 11.43 5.34
CA LEU A 22 15.45 10.45 4.94
C LEU A 22 16.80 10.75 5.60
N VAL A 23 17.28 11.99 5.50
CA VAL A 23 18.58 12.39 6.06
C VAL A 23 18.59 12.32 7.58
N GLU A 24 17.52 12.74 8.26
CA GLU A 24 17.40 12.64 9.71
C GLU A 24 17.45 11.19 10.18
N ASN A 25 16.71 10.29 9.52
CA ASN A 25 16.72 8.85 9.82
C ASN A 25 18.09 8.20 9.57
N LEU A 26 18.76 8.54 8.46
CA LEU A 26 20.09 8.00 8.15
C LEU A 26 21.17 8.55 9.10
N CYS A 27 21.09 9.83 9.47
CA CYS A 27 22.01 10.39 10.47
C CYS A 27 21.77 9.76 11.85
N GLN A 28 20.53 9.42 12.19
CA GLN A 28 20.20 8.72 13.43
C GLN A 28 20.72 7.28 13.42
N SER A 29 20.55 6.53 12.33
CA SER A 29 21.05 5.15 12.21
C SER A 29 22.57 5.06 12.26
N LEU A 30 23.26 6.09 11.76
CA LEU A 30 24.73 6.20 11.83
C LEU A 30 25.25 6.71 13.18
N GLY A 31 24.38 7.06 14.14
CA GLY A 31 24.79 7.57 15.46
C GLY A 31 25.27 9.04 15.46
N HIS A 32 24.89 9.82 14.45
CA HIS A 32 25.31 11.21 14.26
C HIS A 32 24.12 12.16 14.12
N ALA A 33 23.10 12.03 14.98
CA ALA A 33 21.88 12.82 14.92
C ALA A 33 22.14 14.34 14.95
N GLN A 34 23.15 14.82 15.69
CA GLN A 34 23.48 16.25 15.72
C GLN A 34 23.86 16.84 14.35
N CYS A 35 24.39 16.03 13.44
CA CYS A 35 24.83 16.46 12.11
C CYS A 35 23.66 16.59 11.12
N ALA A 36 22.51 15.97 11.40
CA ALA A 36 21.36 15.94 10.50
C ALA A 36 20.88 17.36 10.15
N SER A 37 20.71 18.22 11.16
CA SER A 37 20.23 19.60 10.98
C SER A 37 21.12 20.42 10.03
N VAL A 38 22.44 20.24 10.11
CA VAL A 38 23.41 20.95 9.27
C VAL A 38 23.32 20.46 7.82
N VAL A 39 23.20 19.15 7.62
CA VAL A 39 23.09 18.55 6.29
C VAL A 39 21.75 18.91 5.66
N VAL A 40 20.65 18.80 6.38
CA VAL A 40 19.30 19.21 5.92
C VAL A 40 19.28 20.68 5.54
N ARG A 41 19.90 21.56 6.34
CA ARG A 41 20.01 22.98 5.99
C ARG A 41 20.77 23.17 4.67
N LYS A 42 21.88 22.46 4.45
CA LYS A 42 22.63 22.55 3.20
C LYS A 42 21.85 22.00 2.00
N LEU A 43 21.20 20.86 2.14
CA LEU A 43 20.48 20.21 1.03
C LEU A 43 19.16 20.91 0.72
N CYS A 44 18.27 21.01 1.72
CA CYS A 44 16.94 21.57 1.55
C CYS A 44 16.97 23.11 1.43
N HIS A 45 17.66 23.82 2.33
CA HIS A 45 17.54 25.29 2.35
C HIS A 45 18.46 25.98 1.32
N GLN A 46 19.68 25.49 1.14
CA GLN A 46 20.65 26.14 0.22
C GLN A 46 20.52 25.63 -1.22
N ASN A 47 20.21 24.35 -1.42
CA ASN A 47 20.16 23.73 -2.74
C ASN A 47 18.74 23.31 -3.19
N TRP A 48 17.72 23.54 -2.35
CA TRP A 48 16.29 23.35 -2.65
C TRP A 48 15.93 21.90 -3.01
N LEU A 49 16.60 20.95 -2.34
CA LEU A 49 16.36 19.51 -2.50
C LEU A 49 15.35 19.00 -1.47
N ASP A 50 14.11 19.46 -1.56
CA ASP A 50 13.04 19.05 -0.65
C ASP A 50 12.48 17.65 -1.03
N ASP A 51 12.40 17.37 -2.33
CA ASP A 51 11.88 16.13 -2.87
C ASP A 51 12.98 15.07 -3.07
N LEU A 52 12.65 13.80 -2.81
CA LEU A 52 13.57 12.67 -3.02
C LEU A 52 13.93 12.47 -4.50
N ASP A 53 13.05 12.85 -5.43
CA ASP A 53 13.29 12.69 -6.85
C ASP A 53 14.35 13.67 -7.38
N ASP A 54 14.49 14.85 -6.76
CA ASP A 54 15.58 15.79 -7.07
C ASP A 54 16.94 15.28 -6.54
N LEU A 55 16.91 14.61 -5.37
CA LEU A 55 18.09 13.98 -4.81
C LEU A 55 18.62 12.84 -5.70
N ARG A 56 17.73 12.10 -6.36
CA ARG A 56 18.09 11.04 -7.33
C ARG A 56 18.83 11.57 -8.56
N GLN A 57 18.45 12.75 -9.04
CA GLN A 57 19.07 13.38 -10.21
C GLN A 57 20.43 14.03 -9.88
N THR A 58 20.70 14.24 -8.59
CA THR A 58 21.94 14.87 -8.15
C THR A 58 23.07 13.86 -8.14
N ASP A 59 24.24 14.22 -8.69
CA ASP A 59 25.42 13.37 -8.66
C ASP A 59 26.09 13.31 -7.28
N SER A 60 26.69 12.15 -6.95
CA SER A 60 27.40 11.94 -5.69
C SER A 60 28.57 12.90 -5.48
N LYS A 61 29.28 13.26 -6.57
CA LYS A 61 30.37 14.25 -6.57
C LYS A 61 29.87 15.65 -6.19
N ARG A 62 28.64 15.99 -6.59
CA ARG A 62 28.02 17.29 -6.29
C ARG A 62 27.63 17.38 -4.81
N LEU A 63 27.08 16.30 -4.25
CA LEU A 63 26.80 16.19 -2.81
C LEU A 63 28.08 16.33 -1.97
N GLN A 64 29.18 15.70 -2.40
CA GLN A 64 30.48 15.85 -1.75
C GLN A 64 30.99 17.29 -1.79
N LYS A 65 30.85 17.99 -2.92
CA LYS A 65 31.24 19.40 -3.06
C LYS A 65 30.47 20.32 -2.10
N TRP A 66 29.24 19.97 -1.74
CA TRP A 66 28.46 20.71 -0.72
C TRP A 66 28.88 20.40 0.72
N GLY A 67 29.85 19.50 0.90
CA GLY A 67 30.36 19.09 2.21
C GLY A 67 29.42 18.15 2.93
N VAL A 68 28.74 17.26 2.19
CA VAL A 68 28.03 16.10 2.75
C VAL A 68 29.06 14.99 3.00
N PRO A 69 29.08 14.35 4.19
CA PRO A 69 30.01 13.26 4.47
C PRO A 69 29.88 12.09 3.49
N LEU A 70 31.02 11.54 3.04
CA LEU A 70 31.05 10.48 2.01
C LEU A 70 30.24 9.23 2.42
N LYS A 71 30.30 8.83 3.70
CA LYS A 71 29.52 7.72 4.24
C LYS A 71 28.01 7.98 4.10
N LEU A 72 27.56 9.17 4.46
CA LEU A 72 26.15 9.55 4.35
C LEU A 72 25.68 9.58 2.90
N VAL A 73 26.51 10.06 1.98
CA VAL A 73 26.19 10.03 0.54
C VAL A 73 25.93 8.60 0.07
N LYS A 74 26.78 7.64 0.47
CA LYS A 74 26.59 6.23 0.12
C LYS A 74 25.25 5.70 0.66
N GLU A 75 24.98 5.90 1.95
CA GLU A 75 23.72 5.46 2.58
C GLU A 75 22.48 6.08 1.94
N ILE A 76 22.56 7.33 1.47
CA ILE A 76 21.48 7.98 0.73
C ILE A 76 21.18 7.21 -0.56
N TYR A 77 22.19 6.87 -1.37
CA TYR A 77 21.95 6.12 -2.61
C TYR A 77 21.50 4.69 -2.35
N ASP A 78 22.05 4.03 -1.34
CA ASP A 78 21.62 2.67 -0.95
C ASP A 78 20.14 2.68 -0.54
N ALA A 79 19.71 3.68 0.24
CA ALA A 79 18.30 3.86 0.61
C ALA A 79 17.40 4.21 -0.59
N LEU A 80 17.86 5.05 -1.52
CA LEU A 80 17.13 5.39 -2.74
C LEU A 80 16.96 4.16 -3.65
N ALA A 81 17.99 3.33 -3.79
CA ALA A 81 17.95 2.09 -4.54
C ALA A 81 16.99 1.06 -3.91
N ALA A 82 16.97 0.96 -2.59
CA ALA A 82 16.03 0.11 -1.86
C ALA A 82 14.57 0.55 -2.06
N ASP A 83 14.29 1.86 -1.98
CA ASP A 83 12.94 2.40 -2.25
C ASP A 83 12.52 2.15 -3.70
N GLU A 84 13.42 2.32 -4.68
CA GLU A 84 13.12 2.01 -6.08
C GLU A 84 12.81 0.53 -6.30
N ALA A 85 13.60 -0.37 -5.71
CA ALA A 85 13.33 -1.81 -5.74
C ALA A 85 11.96 -2.14 -5.14
N GLN A 86 11.59 -1.46 -4.04
CA GLN A 86 10.27 -1.63 -3.42
C GLN A 86 9.13 -1.09 -4.29
N ARG A 87 9.31 0.05 -4.96
CA ARG A 87 8.31 0.59 -5.90
C ARG A 87 8.14 -0.34 -7.09
N ASN A 88 9.24 -0.87 -7.63
CA ASN A 88 9.20 -1.79 -8.76
C ASN A 88 8.55 -3.13 -8.39
N SER A 89 8.83 -3.68 -7.20
CA SER A 89 8.16 -4.90 -6.74
C SER A 89 6.66 -4.71 -6.52
N ARG A 90 6.22 -3.53 -6.05
CA ARG A 90 4.79 -3.17 -5.96
C ARG A 90 4.13 -3.06 -7.34
N LYS A 91 4.81 -2.47 -8.32
CA LYS A 91 4.31 -2.41 -9.71
C LYS A 91 4.18 -3.82 -10.28
N LEU A 92 5.20 -4.65 -10.12
CA LEU A 92 5.18 -6.04 -10.59
C LEU A 92 4.11 -6.87 -9.88
N SER A 93 3.93 -6.73 -8.57
CA SER A 93 2.89 -7.46 -7.84
C SER A 93 1.49 -7.02 -8.29
N SER A 94 1.28 -5.73 -8.56
CA SER A 94 0.03 -5.24 -9.14
C SER A 94 -0.20 -5.83 -10.54
N PHE A 95 0.81 -5.83 -11.40
CA PHE A 95 0.72 -6.40 -12.74
C PHE A 95 0.45 -7.92 -12.71
N MET A 96 1.13 -8.67 -11.83
CA MET A 96 0.89 -10.10 -11.67
C MET A 96 -0.53 -10.37 -11.17
N ASN A 97 -1.02 -9.59 -10.21
CA ASN A 97 -2.36 -9.76 -9.65
C ASN A 97 -3.48 -9.42 -10.64
N TYR A 98 -3.31 -8.40 -11.47
CA TYR A 98 -4.38 -7.93 -12.38
C TYR A 98 -4.27 -8.48 -13.80
N THR A 99 -3.07 -8.71 -14.31
CA THR A 99 -2.86 -9.16 -15.70
C THR A 99 -2.63 -10.66 -15.79
N MET A 100 -1.73 -11.19 -14.97
CA MET A 100 -1.36 -12.61 -15.07
C MET A 100 -2.33 -13.54 -14.33
N ARG A 101 -2.83 -13.14 -13.16
CA ARG A 101 -3.73 -13.99 -12.37
C ARG A 101 -5.01 -14.39 -13.12
N PRO A 102 -5.70 -13.49 -13.85
CA PRO A 102 -6.88 -13.90 -14.64
C PRO A 102 -6.52 -14.77 -15.84
N ALA A 103 -5.36 -14.55 -16.47
CA ALA A 103 -4.90 -15.33 -17.62
C ALA A 103 -4.53 -16.76 -17.21
N LEU A 104 -3.89 -16.92 -16.04
CA LEU A 104 -3.52 -18.21 -15.47
C LEU A 104 -4.72 -18.92 -14.82
N ALA A 105 -5.70 -18.19 -14.27
CA ALA A 105 -6.85 -18.80 -13.60
C ALA A 105 -7.67 -19.72 -14.53
N LYS A 106 -7.73 -19.45 -15.83
CA LYS A 106 -8.52 -20.24 -16.79
C LYS A 106 -8.00 -21.67 -16.99
N PRO A 107 -6.71 -21.89 -17.36
CA PRO A 107 -6.18 -23.25 -17.51
C PRO A 107 -6.10 -24.00 -16.17
N PHE A 108 -5.81 -23.31 -15.06
CA PHE A 108 -5.79 -23.97 -13.74
C PHE A 108 -7.20 -24.31 -13.23
N ALA A 109 -8.23 -23.56 -13.59
CA ALA A 109 -9.61 -23.94 -13.27
C ALA A 109 -10.00 -25.28 -13.92
N ILE A 110 -9.59 -25.49 -15.17
CA ILE A 110 -9.86 -26.75 -15.89
C ILE A 110 -9.12 -27.92 -15.23
N LEU A 111 -7.83 -27.76 -14.91
CA LEU A 111 -7.06 -28.81 -14.21
C LEU A 111 -7.61 -29.09 -12.81
N HIS A 112 -7.99 -28.04 -12.08
CA HIS A 112 -8.59 -28.17 -10.75
C HIS A 112 -9.95 -28.86 -10.84
N GLU A 113 -10.76 -28.63 -11.87
CA GLU A 113 -12.03 -29.32 -12.07
C GLU A 113 -11.83 -30.82 -12.35
N VAL A 114 -10.84 -31.17 -13.17
CA VAL A 114 -10.48 -32.58 -13.42
C VAL A 114 -9.98 -33.26 -12.15
N GLN A 115 -9.13 -32.58 -11.38
CA GLN A 115 -8.60 -33.10 -10.12
C GLN A 115 -9.71 -33.24 -9.06
N ASP A 116 -10.60 -32.25 -8.95
CA ASP A 116 -11.75 -32.27 -8.04
C ASP A 116 -12.74 -33.39 -8.40
N ARG A 117 -12.96 -33.62 -9.70
CA ARG A 117 -13.78 -34.72 -10.19
C ARG A 117 -13.17 -36.08 -9.83
N ASN A 118 -11.88 -36.27 -10.04
CA ASN A 118 -11.18 -37.50 -9.65
C ASN A 118 -11.22 -37.72 -8.13
N PHE A 119 -10.94 -36.68 -7.34
CA PHE A 119 -10.95 -36.79 -5.88
C PHE A 119 -12.35 -37.11 -5.33
N ARG A 120 -13.41 -36.52 -5.90
CA ARG A 120 -14.80 -36.86 -5.58
C ARG A 120 -15.14 -38.32 -5.84
N HIS A 121 -14.57 -38.93 -6.87
CA HIS A 121 -14.79 -40.35 -7.19
C HIS A 121 -13.96 -41.29 -6.30
N SER A 122 -12.74 -40.91 -5.92
CA SER A 122 -11.89 -41.74 -5.06
C SER A 122 -12.31 -41.72 -3.59
N ASN A 123 -12.65 -40.54 -3.03
CA ASN A 123 -12.96 -40.37 -1.60
C ASN A 123 -14.14 -39.40 -1.38
N PRO A 124 -15.40 -39.87 -1.45
CA PRO A 124 -16.57 -38.99 -1.44
C PRO A 124 -16.81 -38.29 -0.10
N GLU A 125 -16.51 -38.95 1.03
CA GLU A 125 -16.73 -38.40 2.37
C GLU A 125 -15.76 -37.25 2.68
N GLU A 126 -14.47 -37.44 2.40
CA GLU A 126 -13.45 -36.41 2.58
C GLU A 126 -13.72 -35.19 1.69
N TRP A 127 -14.14 -35.43 0.44
CA TRP A 127 -14.52 -34.36 -0.49
C TRP A 127 -15.71 -33.53 0.05
N ALA A 128 -16.76 -34.20 0.55
CA ALA A 128 -17.92 -33.53 1.12
C ALA A 128 -17.54 -32.70 2.37
N ALA A 129 -16.71 -33.27 3.26
CA ALA A 129 -16.21 -32.57 4.44
C ALA A 129 -15.42 -31.30 4.05
N GLN A 130 -14.52 -31.39 3.06
CA GLN A 130 -13.78 -30.23 2.56
C GLN A 130 -14.71 -29.15 1.99
N ARG A 131 -15.75 -29.52 1.23
CA ARG A 131 -16.73 -28.56 0.68
C ARG A 131 -17.53 -27.86 1.79
N ILE A 132 -17.94 -28.60 2.83
CA ILE A 132 -18.63 -28.02 3.99
C ILE A 132 -17.71 -27.04 4.73
N GLN A 133 -16.45 -27.41 4.97
CA GLN A 133 -15.46 -26.53 5.61
C GLN A 133 -15.19 -25.28 4.77
N ALA A 134 -15.05 -25.41 3.46
CA ALA A 134 -14.85 -24.28 2.55
C ALA A 134 -16.05 -23.31 2.59
N LYS A 135 -17.28 -23.85 2.55
CA LYS A 135 -18.51 -23.05 2.68
C LYS A 135 -18.56 -22.34 4.04
N PHE A 136 -18.21 -23.02 5.13
CA PHE A 136 -18.16 -22.43 6.46
C PHE A 136 -17.14 -21.28 6.54
N ARG A 137 -15.92 -21.48 6.05
CA ARG A 137 -14.89 -20.44 5.98
C ARG A 137 -15.33 -19.24 5.16
N TRP A 138 -15.99 -19.47 4.02
CA TRP A 138 -16.57 -18.40 3.20
C TRP A 138 -17.65 -17.63 3.95
N MET A 139 -18.55 -18.31 4.65
CA MET A 139 -19.57 -17.66 5.49
C MET A 139 -18.95 -16.84 6.62
N GLN A 140 -17.93 -17.36 7.29
CA GLN A 140 -17.19 -16.63 8.34
C GLN A 140 -16.52 -15.38 7.78
N ALA A 141 -15.87 -15.47 6.61
CA ALA A 141 -15.26 -14.32 5.95
C ALA A 141 -16.31 -13.27 5.53
N LYS A 142 -17.48 -13.71 5.06
CA LYS A 142 -18.59 -12.81 4.72
C LYS A 142 -19.15 -12.11 5.97
N LYS A 143 -19.31 -12.84 7.08
CA LYS A 143 -19.73 -12.28 8.37
C LYS A 143 -18.71 -11.29 8.90
N ALA A 144 -17.42 -11.62 8.87
CA ALA A 144 -16.35 -10.69 9.29
C ALA A 144 -16.35 -9.39 8.47
N ARG A 145 -16.62 -9.47 7.16
CA ARG A 145 -16.75 -8.27 6.31
C ARG A 145 -17.98 -7.43 6.61
N SER A 146 -19.12 -8.02 6.98
CA SER A 146 -20.30 -7.24 7.38
C SER A 146 -20.07 -6.52 8.70
N PHE A 147 -19.42 -7.17 9.68
CA PHE A 147 -19.05 -6.51 10.93
C PHE A 147 -18.04 -5.37 10.72
N ALA A 148 -17.04 -5.56 9.85
CA ALA A 148 -16.08 -4.49 9.54
C ALA A 148 -16.70 -3.29 8.79
N ALA A 149 -17.86 -3.46 8.16
CA ALA A 149 -18.58 -2.37 7.51
C ALA A 149 -19.47 -1.56 8.46
N ASP A 150 -19.83 -2.12 9.63
CA ASP A 150 -20.65 -1.46 10.65
C ASP A 150 -19.82 -0.59 11.63
N ASP A 151 -18.49 -0.75 11.64
CA ASP A 151 -17.55 0.01 12.47
C ASP A 151 -16.95 1.26 11.79
N ASP A 152 -17.49 1.71 10.64
CA ASP A 152 -17.11 3.00 10.05
C ASP A 152 -17.97 4.13 10.67
N PRO A 153 -17.44 4.94 11.61
CA PRO A 153 -18.20 5.93 12.36
C PRO A 153 -18.75 7.09 11.51
N GLY A 154 -18.48 7.11 10.19
CA GLY A 154 -18.91 8.16 9.27
C GLY A 154 -20.11 7.83 8.38
N THR A 155 -20.59 6.58 8.33
CA THR A 155 -21.68 6.21 7.40
C THR A 155 -23.03 6.32 8.12
N PRO A 156 -23.88 7.32 7.82
CA PRO A 156 -25.21 7.39 8.43
C PRO A 156 -25.98 6.14 8.06
N ARG A 157 -26.39 5.37 9.08
CA ARG A 157 -27.30 4.23 8.93
C ARG A 157 -28.50 4.71 8.12
N ARG A 158 -28.59 4.29 6.86
CA ARG A 158 -29.83 4.37 6.09
C ARG A 158 -30.82 3.47 6.81
N PHE A 159 -31.54 4.04 7.78
CA PHE A 159 -32.83 3.50 8.16
C PHE A 159 -33.65 3.47 6.88
N SER A 160 -33.83 2.27 6.34
CA SER A 160 -34.79 2.04 5.28
C SER A 160 -36.15 2.31 5.92
N VAL A 161 -36.60 3.55 5.83
CA VAL A 161 -37.96 3.94 6.17
C VAL A 161 -38.83 3.13 5.21
N MET A 162 -39.49 2.09 5.72
CA MET A 162 -40.46 1.33 4.93
C MET A 162 -41.45 2.34 4.34
N SER A 163 -41.65 2.30 3.03
CA SER A 163 -42.62 3.20 2.41
C SER A 163 -44.00 2.89 2.98
N GLU A 164 -44.84 3.91 3.17
CA GLU A 164 -46.18 3.75 3.74
C GLU A 164 -47.03 2.73 2.97
N ASP A 165 -46.78 2.55 1.67
CA ASP A 165 -47.41 1.53 0.82
C ASP A 165 -47.10 0.09 1.28
N GLU A 166 -45.90 -0.16 1.81
CA GLU A 166 -45.49 -1.47 2.32
C GLU A 166 -46.10 -1.75 3.70
N VAL A 167 -46.33 -0.71 4.50
CA VAL A 167 -47.05 -0.79 5.78
C VAL A 167 -48.54 -1.04 5.58
N MET A 168 -49.15 -0.45 4.54
CA MET A 168 -50.56 -0.64 4.22
C MET A 168 -50.88 -2.07 3.76
N ARG A 169 -49.97 -2.72 3.00
CA ARG A 169 -50.17 -4.12 2.56
C ARG A 169 -50.11 -5.15 3.68
N LEU A 170 -49.52 -4.83 4.83
CA LEU A 170 -49.43 -5.75 5.97
C LEU A 170 -50.63 -5.65 6.93
N ARG A 171 -51.59 -4.76 6.65
CA ARG A 171 -52.81 -4.57 7.47
C ARG A 171 -54.06 -5.25 6.90
N GLU A 172 -53.97 -5.88 5.73
CA GLU A 172 -55.01 -6.75 5.16
C GLU A 172 -54.68 -8.22 5.45
#